data_AF-A0A2V9KGZ5-F1
#
_entry.id   AF-A0A2V9KGZ5-F1
#
_cell.length_a   1.000
_cell.length_b   1.000
_cell.length_c   1.000
_cell.angle_alpha   90.00
_cell.angle_beta   90.00
_cell.angle_gamma   90.00
#
_symmetry.space_group_name_H-M   'P 1'
#
loop_
_entity.id
_entity.type
_entity.pdbx_description
1 polymer ?
#
loop_
_entity_poly.entity_id
_entity_poly.type
_entity_poly.pdbx_seq_one_letter_code
_entity_poly.pdbx_strand_id
1 'polypeptide(L)'
;MARRAGQLISREPHTWLVRVSLGREPETGTRKYRNKTIRGSFREAQTHLNAKLQERDIGRLPRAAAISLNQYLNLWLTTAARPRLRPKSYTDYEGLMRLYVRPALGTGPIGAITQFDIQSVYARMSELG
;
A
#
# COMPACT_ATOMS: atom_id res chain seq x y z
N MET A 1 2.53 13.25 19.35
CA MET A 1 2.18 14.19 18.26
C MET A 1 2.65 13.62 16.92
N ALA A 2 1.73 13.17 16.06
CA ALA A 2 2.06 12.71 14.72
C ALA A 2 2.61 13.89 13.90
N ARG A 3 3.92 13.88 13.62
CA ARG A 3 4.58 14.99 12.92
C ARG A 3 4.20 14.95 11.45
N ARG A 4 3.62 16.05 10.95
CA ARG A 4 3.13 16.21 9.57
C ARG A 4 4.22 15.82 8.57
N ALA A 5 3.88 14.91 7.68
CA ALA A 5 4.82 14.27 6.77
C ALA A 5 5.15 15.12 5.52
N GLY A 6 4.59 16.34 5.46
CA GLY A 6 4.79 17.35 4.43
C GLY A 6 4.73 18.76 5.00
N GLN A 7 5.46 19.68 4.40
CA GLN A 7 5.53 21.10 4.78
C GLN A 7 5.32 21.97 3.52
N LEU A 8 4.49 23.01 3.65
CA LEU A 8 4.42 24.13 2.72
C LEU A 8 5.10 25.34 3.36
N ILE A 9 6.03 25.95 2.64
CA ILE A 9 6.73 27.16 3.09
C ILE A 9 6.53 28.24 2.02
N SER A 10 5.91 29.35 2.39
CA SER A 10 5.80 30.52 1.50
C SER A 10 7.18 31.15 1.34
N ARG A 11 7.59 31.43 0.09
CA ARG A 11 8.86 32.10 -0.22
C ARG A 11 8.65 33.52 -0.72
N GLU A 12 7.77 33.67 -1.69
CA GLU A 12 7.43 34.93 -2.36
C GLU A 12 5.91 34.94 -2.65
N PRO A 13 5.33 36.09 -3.03
CA PRO A 13 3.94 36.13 -3.50
C PRO A 13 3.73 35.10 -4.62
N HIS A 14 2.75 34.22 -4.44
CA HIS A 14 2.46 33.11 -5.35
C HIS A 14 3.62 32.11 -5.56
N THR A 15 4.56 31.99 -4.62
CA THR A 15 5.62 30.97 -4.70
C THR A 15 5.73 30.17 -3.41
N TRP A 16 5.51 28.86 -3.53
CA TRP A 16 5.46 27.92 -2.42
C TRP A 16 6.52 26.83 -2.57
N LEU A 17 7.28 26.60 -1.51
CA LEU A 17 8.16 25.45 -1.40
C LEU A 17 7.39 24.29 -0.75
N VAL A 18 7.21 23.21 -1.52
CA VAL A 18 6.67 21.94 -1.05
C VAL A 18 7.82 21.05 -0.62
N ARG A 19 7.87 20.69 0.67
CA ARG A 19 8.87 19.79 1.25
C ARG A 19 8.20 18.52 1.74
N VAL A 20 8.58 17.37 1.17
CA VAL A 20 8.06 16.05 1.55
C VAL A 20 9.17 15.22 2.17
N SER A 21 8.93 14.62 3.33
CA SER A 21 9.89 13.68 3.93
C SER A 21 9.82 12.33 3.22
N LEU A 22 10.96 11.88 2.69
CA LEU A 22 11.10 10.57 2.02
C LEU A 22 11.40 9.44 3.02
N GLY A 23 11.74 9.77 4.27
CA GLY A 23 12.10 8.80 5.30
C GLY A 23 13.53 8.94 5.77
N ARG A 24 14.00 7.90 6.47
CA ARG A 24 15.37 7.81 6.96
C ARG A 24 16.14 6.88 6.05
N GLU A 25 17.36 7.29 5.70
CA GLU A 25 18.31 6.44 5.01
C GLU A 25 18.76 5.30 5.95
N PRO A 26 18.82 4.03 5.49
CA PRO A 26 19.12 2.90 6.35
C PRO A 26 20.53 2.94 6.96
N GLU A 27 21.50 3.48 6.23
CA GLU A 27 22.92 3.45 6.62
C GLU A 27 23.31 4.63 7.52
N THR A 28 22.76 5.82 7.27
CA THR A 28 23.17 7.05 7.97
C THR A 28 22.14 7.53 8.98
N GLY A 29 20.94 6.94 9.01
CA GLY A 29 19.81 7.40 9.84
C GLY A 29 19.29 8.80 9.49
N THR A 30 19.88 9.45 8.47
CA THR A 30 19.61 10.85 8.11
C THR A 30 18.28 10.95 7.37
N ARG A 31 17.51 12.00 7.68
CA ARG A 31 16.21 12.24 7.03
C ARG A 31 16.42 12.83 5.64
N LYS A 32 15.97 12.11 4.60
CA LYS A 32 15.91 12.63 3.24
C LYS A 32 14.60 13.39 3.01
N TYR A 33 14.72 14.56 2.38
CA TYR A 33 13.58 15.39 2.00
C TYR A 33 13.63 15.64 0.49
N ARG A 34 12.46 15.62 -0.15
CA ARG A 34 12.28 16.11 -1.52
C ARG A 34 11.66 17.49 -1.46
N ASN A 35 12.37 18.48 -2.00
CA ASN A 35 11.90 19.86 -2.07
C ASN A 35 11.51 20.17 -3.52
N LYS A 36 10.37 20.81 -3.73
CA LYS A 36 9.98 21.37 -5.02
C LYS A 36 9.34 22.74 -4.83
N THR A 37 9.78 23.71 -5.62
CA THR A 37 9.18 25.04 -5.66
C THR A 37 8.07 25.07 -6.69
N ILE A 38 6.92 25.58 -6.32
CA ILE A 38 5.74 25.75 -7.17
C ILE A 38 5.41 27.23 -7.20
N ARG A 39 5.38 27.79 -8.40
CA ARG A 39 4.88 29.14 -8.66
C ARG A 39 3.39 28.99 -8.98
N GLY A 40 2.53 29.46 -8.08
CA GLY A 40 1.09 29.29 -8.16
C GLY A 40 0.36 29.67 -6.87
N SER A 41 -0.94 29.38 -6.84
CA SER A 41 -1.77 29.61 -5.67
C SER A 41 -1.45 28.63 -4.53
N PHE A 42 -1.81 28.99 -3.30
CA PHE A 42 -1.72 28.08 -2.14
C PHE A 42 -2.43 26.74 -2.40
N ARG A 43 -3.58 26.79 -3.10
CA ARG A 43 -4.39 25.61 -3.41
C ARG A 43 -3.64 24.64 -4.33
N GLU A 44 -2.96 25.14 -5.36
CA GLU A 44 -2.15 24.31 -6.27
C GLU A 44 -0.97 23.67 -5.54
N ALA A 45 -0.31 24.43 -4.66
CA ALA A 45 0.78 23.91 -3.86
C ALA A 45 0.32 22.85 -2.84
N GLN A 46 -0.88 23.02 -2.26
CA GLN A 46 -1.50 22.03 -1.37
C GLN A 46 -1.91 20.76 -2.13
N THR A 47 -2.52 20.88 -3.32
CA THR A 47 -2.85 19.74 -4.17
C THR A 47 -1.60 18.96 -4.56
N HIS A 48 -0.53 19.66 -4.93
CA HIS A 48 0.74 19.02 -5.25
C HIS A 48 1.36 18.34 -4.04
N LEU A 49 1.29 18.96 -2.85
CA LEU A 49 1.75 18.32 -1.62
C LEU A 49 0.97 17.04 -1.35
N ASN A 50 -0.35 17.07 -1.43
CA ASN A 50 -1.21 15.91 -1.20
C ASN A 50 -0.90 14.78 -2.20
N ALA A 51 -0.74 15.10 -3.49
CA ALA A 51 -0.36 14.12 -4.51
C ALA A 51 1.01 13.48 -4.21
N LYS A 52 2.01 14.26 -3.77
CA LYS A 52 3.33 13.73 -3.39
C LYS A 52 3.34 12.95 -2.08
N LEU A 53 2.48 13.32 -1.13
CA LEU A 53 2.27 12.54 0.09
C LEU A 53 1.60 11.20 -0.25
N GLN A 54 0.61 11.20 -1.14
CA GLN A 54 -0.05 10.00 -1.63
C GLN A 54 0.90 9.11 -2.43
N GLU A 55 1.69 9.66 -3.36
CA GLU A 55 2.75 8.91 -4.07
C GLU A 55 3.76 8.29 -3.09
N ARG A 56 4.16 9.04 -2.06
CA ARG A 56 5.04 8.51 -1.02
C ARG A 56 4.34 7.41 -0.25
N ASP A 57 3.09 7.60 0.16
CA ASP A 57 2.36 6.61 0.94
C ASP A 57 2.09 5.36 0.09
N ILE A 58 1.90 5.49 -1.22
CA ILE A 58 1.88 4.39 -2.18
C ILE A 58 3.26 3.71 -2.29
N GLY A 59 4.35 4.47 -2.32
CA GLY A 59 5.73 3.92 -2.31
C GLY A 59 6.21 3.41 -0.95
N ARG A 60 5.50 3.78 0.13
CA ARG A 60 5.71 3.34 1.53
C ARG A 60 4.71 2.29 1.96
N LEU A 61 3.66 2.03 1.18
CA LEU A 61 2.97 0.75 1.26
C LEU A 61 4.10 -0.27 1.16
N PRO A 62 4.23 -1.18 2.15
CA PRO A 62 5.32 -2.11 2.17
C PRO A 62 5.35 -2.78 0.79
N ARG A 63 6.55 -3.12 0.31
CA ARG A 63 6.85 -3.85 -0.93
C ARG A 63 5.84 -4.96 -1.29
N ALA A 64 5.06 -5.43 -0.31
CA ALA A 64 3.73 -6.04 -0.46
C ALA A 64 2.88 -5.47 -1.62
N ALA A 65 2.75 -4.15 -1.82
CA ALA A 65 1.90 -3.62 -2.90
C ALA A 65 2.35 -4.00 -4.33
N ALA A 66 3.63 -4.38 -4.51
CA ALA A 66 4.19 -4.79 -5.80
C ALA A 66 4.22 -6.31 -6.02
N ILE A 67 3.91 -7.12 -5.00
CA ILE A 67 3.78 -8.57 -5.17
C ILE A 67 2.32 -8.93 -5.43
N SER A 68 2.12 -10.00 -6.20
CA SER A 68 0.79 -10.55 -6.41
C SER A 68 0.22 -11.11 -5.11
N LEU A 69 -1.10 -11.16 -4.99
CA LEU A 69 -1.77 -11.82 -3.88
C LEU A 69 -1.31 -13.28 -3.74
N ASN A 70 -1.12 -13.99 -4.86
CA ASN A 70 -0.62 -15.36 -4.85
C ASN A 70 0.76 -15.50 -4.18
N GLN A 71 1.68 -14.60 -4.50
CA GLN A 71 3.02 -14.58 -3.88
C GLN A 71 2.93 -14.30 -2.38
N TYR A 72 2.08 -13.35 -1.99
CA TYR A 72 1.84 -13.05 -0.58
C TYR A 72 1.25 -14.26 0.18
N LEU A 73 0.21 -14.89 -0.36
CA LEU A 73 -0.44 -16.05 0.27
C LEU A 73 0.51 -17.24 0.39
N ASN A 74 1.39 -17.47 -0.59
CA ASN A 74 2.41 -18.51 -0.50
C ASN A 74 3.38 -18.25 0.66
N LEU A 75 3.85 -17.01 0.79
CA LEU A 75 4.74 -16.62 1.88
C LEU A 75 4.04 -16.77 3.23
N TRP A 76 2.79 -16.32 3.33
CA TRP A 76 1.99 -16.41 4.55
C TRP A 76 1.72 -17.86 4.98
N LEU A 77 1.34 -18.72 4.03
CA LEU A 77 1.12 -20.15 4.30
C LEU A 77 2.39 -20.79 4.87
N THR A 78 3.54 -20.52 4.26
CA THR A 78 4.82 -21.13 4.65
C THR A 78 5.35 -20.59 5.97
N THR A 79 5.28 -19.27 6.19
CA THR A 79 6.00 -18.61 7.30
C THR A 79 5.14 -18.40 8.55
N ALA A 80 3.83 -18.17 8.39
CA ALA A 80 2.93 -17.81 9.49
C ALA A 80 1.90 -18.90 9.78
N ALA A 81 1.31 -19.50 8.75
CA ALA A 81 0.24 -20.49 8.91
C ALA A 81 0.78 -21.87 9.31
N ARG A 82 1.79 -22.38 8.59
CA ARG A 82 2.38 -23.73 8.84
C ARG A 82 2.87 -23.98 10.28
N PRO A 83 3.60 -23.06 10.95
CA PRO A 83 4.04 -23.30 12.32
C PRO A 83 2.91 -23.21 13.36
N ARG A 84 1.76 -22.63 13.00
CA ARG A 84 0.70 -22.26 13.96
C ARG A 84 -0.58 -23.09 13.81
N LEU A 85 -0.83 -23.64 12.63
CA LEU A 85 -2.02 -24.41 12.32
C LEU A 85 -1.76 -25.92 12.43
N ARG A 86 -2.80 -26.66 12.85
CA ARG A 86 -2.82 -28.12 12.75
C ARG A 86 -2.83 -28.53 11.26
N PRO A 87 -2.29 -29.72 10.90
CA PRO A 87 -2.21 -30.15 9.50
C PRO A 87 -3.54 -30.07 8.74
N LYS A 88 -4.63 -30.53 9.37
CA LYS A 88 -5.97 -30.44 8.79
C LYS A 88 -6.40 -29.01 8.47
N SER A 89 -6.24 -28.09 9.43
CA SER A 89 -6.61 -26.68 9.26
C SER A 89 -5.75 -26.01 8.18
N TYR A 90 -4.47 -26.38 8.07
CA TYR A 90 -3.60 -25.88 7.00
C TYR A 90 -4.12 -26.31 5.62
N THR A 91 -4.44 -27.59 5.44
CA THR A 91 -4.98 -28.12 4.18
C THR A 91 -6.34 -27.50 3.84
N ASP A 92 -7.21 -27.35 4.84
CA ASP A 92 -8.52 -26.71 4.65
C ASP A 92 -8.35 -25.25 4.19
N TYR A 93 -7.44 -24.49 4.81
CA TYR A 93 -7.16 -23.10 4.44
C TYR A 93 -6.58 -22.99 3.02
N GLU A 94 -5.61 -23.84 2.69
CA GLU A 94 -5.03 -23.91 1.35
C GLU A 94 -6.08 -24.24 0.29
N GLY A 95 -6.98 -25.20 0.60
CA GLY A 95 -8.09 -25.58 -0.25
C GLY A 95 -9.06 -24.43 -0.52
N LEU A 96 -9.50 -23.73 0.53
CA LEU A 96 -10.39 -22.56 0.42
C LEU A 96 -9.77 -21.45 -0.42
N MET A 97 -8.49 -21.15 -0.18
CA MET A 97 -7.77 -20.14 -0.96
C MET A 97 -7.65 -20.53 -2.43
N ARG A 98 -7.33 -21.80 -2.72
CA ARG A 98 -7.20 -22.32 -4.09
C ARG A 98 -8.52 -22.26 -4.86
N LEU A 99 -9.62 -22.59 -4.20
CA LEU A 99 -10.93 -22.70 -4.85
C LEU A 99 -11.55 -21.32 -5.12
N TYR A 100 -11.45 -20.39 -4.17
CA TYR A 100 -12.23 -19.16 -4.23
C TYR A 100 -11.42 -17.88 -4.37
N VAL A 101 -10.28 -17.77 -3.67
CA VAL A 101 -9.53 -16.50 -3.59
C VAL A 101 -8.57 -16.36 -4.77
N ARG A 102 -7.76 -17.39 -5.03
CA ARG A 102 -6.70 -17.35 -6.04
C ARG A 102 -7.22 -17.18 -7.47
N PRO A 103 -8.33 -17.81 -7.91
CA PRO A 103 -8.81 -17.65 -9.28
C PRO A 103 -9.30 -16.23 -9.59
N ALA A 104 -9.84 -15.53 -8.60
CA ALA A 104 -10.39 -14.19 -8.78
C ALA A 104 -9.36 -13.08 -8.52
N LEU A 105 -8.58 -13.19 -7.44
CA LEU A 105 -7.72 -12.10 -6.96
C LEU A 105 -6.22 -12.42 -7.01
N GLY A 106 -5.86 -13.67 -7.30
CA GLY A 106 -4.50 -14.19 -7.08
C GLY A 106 -3.41 -13.53 -7.94
N THR A 107 -3.73 -13.14 -9.18
CA THR A 107 -2.77 -12.54 -10.13
C THR A 107 -2.55 -11.05 -9.89
N GLY A 108 -3.53 -10.37 -9.28
CA GLY A 108 -3.47 -8.94 -9.01
C GLY A 108 -2.45 -8.58 -7.93
N PRO A 109 -1.89 -7.36 -7.95
CA PRO A 109 -1.08 -6.86 -6.86
C PRO A 109 -1.94 -6.78 -5.59
N ILE A 110 -1.45 -7.29 -4.46
CA ILE A 110 -2.22 -7.26 -3.20
C ILE A 110 -2.56 -5.82 -2.77
N GLY A 111 -1.72 -4.84 -3.12
CA GLY A 111 -1.98 -3.42 -2.86
C GLY A 111 -3.04 -2.78 -3.77
N ALA A 112 -3.45 -3.46 -4.83
CA ALA A 112 -4.48 -2.99 -5.76
C ALA A 112 -5.85 -3.64 -5.50
N ILE A 113 -5.95 -4.60 -4.58
CA ILE A 113 -7.21 -5.23 -4.22
C ILE A 113 -8.11 -4.20 -3.54
N THR A 114 -9.29 -4.02 -4.11
CA THR A 114 -10.32 -3.11 -3.58
C THR A 114 -11.37 -3.87 -2.79
N GLN A 115 -12.22 -3.12 -2.08
CA GLN A 115 -13.39 -3.70 -1.40
C GLN A 115 -14.37 -4.35 -2.39
N PHE A 116 -14.52 -3.79 -3.58
CA PHE A 116 -15.40 -4.34 -4.61
C PHE A 116 -14.92 -5.72 -5.08
N ASP A 117 -13.61 -5.87 -5.25
CA ASP A 117 -13.00 -7.16 -5.64
C ASP A 117 -13.29 -8.25 -4.58
N ILE A 118 -13.23 -7.90 -3.29
CA ILE A 118 -13.57 -8.83 -2.21
C ILE A 118 -15.05 -9.22 -2.25
N GLN A 119 -15.96 -8.26 -2.45
CA GLN A 119 -17.40 -8.54 -2.55
C GLN A 119 -17.70 -9.45 -3.75
N SER A 120 -17.02 -9.26 -4.88
CA SER A 120 -17.20 -10.11 -6.06
C SER A 120 -16.85 -11.58 -5.79
N VAL A 121 -15.84 -11.84 -4.95
CA VAL A 121 -15.48 -13.20 -4.52
C VAL A 121 -16.59 -13.81 -3.67
N TYR A 122 -17.14 -13.07 -2.71
CA TYR A 122 -18.24 -13.56 -1.89
C TYR A 122 -19.51 -13.83 -2.69
N ALA A 123 -19.85 -12.96 -3.64
CA ALA A 123 -20.98 -13.19 -4.54
C ALA A 123 -20.80 -14.50 -5.33
N ARG A 124 -19.62 -14.70 -5.92
CA ARG A 124 -19.29 -15.94 -6.64
C ARG A 124 -19.31 -17.19 -5.76
N MET A 125 -18.88 -17.09 -4.50
CA MET A 125 -18.99 -18.20 -3.54
C MET A 125 -20.46 -18.56 -3.29
N SER A 126 -21.33 -17.55 -3.16
CA SER A 126 -22.75 -17.74 -2.91
C SER A 126 -23.51 -18.33 -4.10
N GLU A 127 -23.02 -18.12 -5.34
CA GLU A 127 -23.61 -18.71 -6.55
C GLU A 127 -23.20 -20.18 -6.77
N LEU A 128 -22.08 -20.60 -6.20
CA LEU A 128 -21.54 -21.95 -6.32
C LEU A 128 -22.04 -22.93 -5.24
N GLY A 129 -22.82 -22.44 -4.26
CA GLY A 129 -23.42 -23.21 -3.17
C GLY A 129 -24.93 -23.22 -3.25
#